data_AF-A0AAV1TLV5-F1
#
_entry.id   AF-A0AAV1TLV5-F1
#
_cell.length_a   1.000
_cell.length_b   1.000
_cell.length_c   1.000
_cell.angle_alpha   90.00
_cell.angle_beta   90.00
_cell.angle_gamma   90.00
#
_symmetry.space_group_name_H-M   'P 1'
#
loop_
_entity.id
_entity.type
_entity.pdbx_description
1 polymer ?
#
loop_
_entity_poly.entity_id
_entity_poly.type
_entity_poly.pdbx_seq_one_letter_code
_entity_poly.pdbx_strand_id
1 'polypeptide(L)'
;MQVTFALSNLTGRAKIWDLGIKLHDPNVFKSLEILKPRHKETFEPPRADFRARSALLRLKQGKCDMHDYVQHLRYLASSVTENPVDEHTLINVFIFGLVDGPVKTYMLQ
;
A
#
# COMPACT_ATOMS: atom_id res chain seq x y z
N MET A 1 -7.15 -0.85 24.51
CA MET A 1 -8.09 -1.53 23.58
C MET A 1 -7.56 -1.66 22.15
N GLN A 2 -6.99 -0.61 21.54
CA GLN A 2 -6.59 -0.63 20.12
C GLN A 2 -5.58 -1.72 19.75
N VAL A 3 -4.52 -1.93 20.53
CA VAL A 3 -3.52 -2.98 20.27
C VAL A 3 -4.14 -4.37 20.35
N THR A 4 -4.91 -4.66 21.41
CA THR A 4 -5.57 -5.97 21.59
C THR A 4 -6.52 -6.29 20.44
N PHE A 5 -7.27 -5.27 19.97
CA PHE A 5 -8.15 -5.40 18.81
C PHE A 5 -7.38 -5.61 17.51
N ALA A 6 -6.29 -4.87 17.27
CA ALA A 6 -5.46 -5.08 16.08
C ALA A 6 -4.91 -6.52 16.04
N LEU A 7 -4.41 -7.01 17.17
CA LEU A 7 -3.87 -8.36 17.30
C LEU A 7 -4.93 -9.46 17.15
N SER A 8 -6.18 -9.24 17.58
CA SER A 8 -7.25 -10.23 17.42
C SER A 8 -7.65 -10.45 15.96
N ASN A 9 -7.39 -9.47 15.09
CA ASN A 9 -7.67 -9.55 13.65
C ASN A 9 -6.56 -10.28 12.87
N LEU A 10 -5.45 -10.64 13.52
CA LEU A 10 -4.36 -11.33 12.85
C LEU A 10 -4.65 -12.81 12.66
N THR A 11 -4.19 -13.32 11.53
CA THR A 11 -4.36 -14.71 11.12
C THR A 11 -3.04 -15.25 10.54
N GLY A 12 -2.95 -16.58 10.43
CA GLY A 12 -1.78 -17.25 9.85
C GLY A 12 -0.45 -16.90 10.52
N ARG A 13 0.58 -16.65 9.70
CA ARG A 13 1.96 -16.43 10.16
C ARG A 13 2.14 -15.19 11.05
N ALA A 14 1.38 -14.12 10.80
CA ALA A 14 1.45 -12.91 11.62
C ALA A 14 1.01 -13.19 13.07
N LYS A 15 -0.08 -13.93 13.25
CA LYS A 15 -0.57 -14.33 14.58
C LYS A 15 0.43 -15.21 15.32
N ILE A 16 1.03 -16.19 14.64
CA ILE A 16 2.01 -17.11 15.24
C ILE A 16 3.26 -16.35 15.69
N TRP A 17 3.77 -15.47 14.82
CA TRP A 17 4.92 -14.63 15.13
C TRP A 17 4.66 -13.73 16.34
N ASP A 18 3.52 -13.04 16.39
CA ASP A 18 3.16 -12.18 17.52
C ASP A 18 3.06 -12.92 18.84
N LEU A 19 2.46 -14.12 18.83
CA LEU A 19 2.40 -14.97 20.01
C LEU A 19 3.81 -15.34 20.47
N GLY A 20 4.72 -15.69 19.55
CA GLY A 20 6.11 -15.98 19.85
C GLY A 20 6.84 -14.82 20.53
N ILE A 21 6.69 -13.60 20.00
CA ILE A 21 7.30 -12.40 20.59
C ILE A 21 6.72 -12.11 21.98
N LYS A 22 5.40 -12.26 22.15
CA LYS A 22 4.71 -12.03 23.44
C LYS A 22 5.05 -13.05 24.51
N LEU A 23 5.34 -14.30 24.14
CA LEU A 23 5.79 -15.32 25.09
C LEU A 23 7.11 -14.92 25.74
N HIS A 24 7.98 -14.23 25.00
CA HIS A 24 9.26 -13.74 25.51
C HIS A 24 9.11 -12.43 26.30
N ASP A 25 8.25 -11.52 25.84
CA ASP A 25 7.91 -10.28 26.56
C ASP A 25 6.40 -9.98 26.44
N PRO A 26 5.61 -10.23 27.51
CA PRO A 26 4.17 -9.98 27.51
C PRO A 26 3.79 -8.52 27.23
N ASN A 27 4.70 -7.57 27.53
CA ASN A 27 4.48 -6.13 27.40
C ASN A 27 5.13 -5.53 26.15
N VAL A 28 5.51 -6.36 25.18
CA VAL A 28 6.23 -5.94 23.97
C VAL A 28 5.47 -4.94 23.09
N PHE A 29 4.15 -5.07 23.00
CA PHE A 29 3.28 -4.20 22.18
C PHE A 29 2.48 -3.25 23.07
N LYS A 30 3.12 -2.17 23.55
CA LYS A 30 2.48 -1.19 24.45
C LYS A 30 1.54 -0.23 23.73
N SER A 31 1.77 0.02 22.44
CA SER A 31 1.00 0.95 21.62
C SER A 31 1.02 0.53 20.13
N LEU A 32 0.13 1.14 19.33
CA LEU A 32 0.17 0.96 17.87
C LEU A 32 1.45 1.52 17.25
N GLU A 33 2.05 2.56 17.86
CA GLU A 33 3.32 3.15 17.43
C GLU A 33 4.49 2.17 17.55
N ILE A 34 4.38 1.14 18.41
CA ILE A 34 5.37 0.06 18.50
C ILE A 34 4.97 -1.12 17.60
N LEU A 35 3.68 -1.47 17.58
CA LEU A 35 3.18 -2.61 16.82
C LEU A 35 3.40 -2.43 15.31
N LYS A 36 3.01 -1.27 14.76
CA LYS A 36 3.05 -1.00 13.31
C LYS A 36 4.45 -1.10 12.71
N PRO A 37 5.48 -0.37 13.19
CA PRO A 37 6.81 -0.44 12.58
C PRO A 37 7.42 -1.84 12.71
N ARG A 38 7.19 -2.53 13.83
CA ARG A 38 7.73 -3.88 14.04
C ARG A 38 7.12 -4.92 13.10
N HIS A 39 5.82 -4.80 12.82
CA HIS A 39 5.18 -5.60 11.78
C HIS A 39 5.69 -5.25 10.39
N LYS A 40 5.88 -3.95 10.09
CA LYS A 40 6.47 -3.49 8.82
C LYS A 40 7.85 -4.13 8.64
N GLU A 41 8.76 -4.00 9.60
CA GLU A 41 10.11 -4.57 9.54
C GLU A 41 10.13 -6.09 9.33
N THR A 42 9.15 -6.81 9.89
CA THR A 42 9.12 -8.28 9.84
C THR A 42 8.49 -8.80 8.55
N PHE A 43 7.39 -8.18 8.10
CA PHE A 43 6.55 -8.72 7.05
C PHE A 43 6.59 -7.94 5.74
N GLU A 44 7.13 -6.71 5.75
CA GLU A 44 7.29 -5.95 4.52
C GLU A 44 8.36 -6.61 3.66
N PRO A 45 8.03 -6.97 2.41
CA PRO A 45 9.02 -7.60 1.55
C PRO A 45 10.10 -6.56 1.17
N PRO A 46 11.36 -6.98 0.92
CA PRO A 46 12.46 -6.05 0.69
C PRO A 46 12.18 -5.07 -0.45
N ARG A 47 12.46 -3.76 -0.31
CA ARG A 47 12.18 -2.75 -1.36
C ARG A 47 10.69 -2.62 -1.74
N ALA A 48 9.78 -2.73 -0.78
CA ALA A 48 8.34 -2.58 -1.02
C ALA A 48 7.98 -1.26 -1.68
N ASP A 49 8.51 -0.14 -1.18
CA ASP A 49 8.26 1.19 -1.75
C ASP A 49 8.75 1.32 -3.19
N PHE A 50 9.94 0.77 -3.50
CA PHE A 50 10.45 0.74 -4.87
C PHE A 50 9.54 -0.09 -5.79
N ARG A 51 9.06 -1.25 -5.33
CA ARG A 51 8.11 -2.07 -6.10
C ARG A 51 6.79 -1.36 -6.33
N ALA A 52 6.22 -0.75 -5.29
CA ALA A 52 4.97 0.01 -5.40
C ALA A 52 5.12 1.18 -6.39
N ARG A 53 6.21 1.94 -6.30
CA ARG A 53 6.53 3.02 -7.23
C ARG A 53 6.72 2.52 -8.66
N SER A 54 7.47 1.44 -8.85
CA SER A 54 7.68 0.84 -10.17
C SER A 54 6.36 0.36 -10.78
N ALA A 55 5.49 -0.28 -9.98
CA ALA A 55 4.17 -0.69 -10.42
C ALA A 55 3.28 0.50 -10.78
N LEU A 56 3.29 1.56 -9.96
CA LEU A 56 2.56 2.80 -10.22
C LEU A 56 2.96 3.40 -11.56
N LEU A 57 4.27 3.58 -11.80
CA LEU A 57 4.78 4.17 -13.05
C LEU A 57 4.48 3.34 -14.30
N ARG A 58 4.24 2.03 -14.13
CA ARG A 58 3.88 1.12 -15.24
C ARG A 58 2.38 0.87 -15.34
N LEU A 59 1.57 1.50 -14.49
CA LEU A 59 0.14 1.25 -14.41
C LEU A 59 -0.56 1.66 -15.70
N LYS A 60 -1.33 0.73 -16.28
CA LYS A 60 -2.19 0.95 -17.45
C LYS A 60 -3.60 0.52 -17.13
N GLN A 61 -4.59 1.22 -17.66
CA GLN A 61 -6.01 0.89 -17.50
C GLN A 61 -6.32 -0.49 -18.11
N GLY A 62 -5.78 -0.79 -19.29
CA GLY A 62 -6.01 -2.07 -19.96
C GLY A 62 -7.50 -2.34 -20.21
N LYS A 63 -8.02 -3.44 -19.64
CA LYS A 63 -9.44 -3.81 -19.71
C LYS A 63 -10.24 -3.45 -18.45
N CYS A 64 -9.60 -2.85 -17.44
CA CYS A 64 -10.26 -2.43 -16.22
C CYS A 64 -11.20 -1.25 -16.51
N ASP A 65 -12.33 -1.21 -15.81
CA ASP A 65 -13.15 -0.01 -15.81
C ASP A 65 -12.42 1.15 -15.10
N MET A 66 -12.99 2.34 -15.20
CA MET A 66 -12.39 3.55 -14.63
C MET A 66 -12.32 3.49 -13.10
N HIS A 67 -13.28 2.85 -12.43
CA HIS A 67 -13.30 2.79 -10.98
C HIS A 67 -12.16 1.91 -10.48
N ASP A 68 -12.05 0.69 -11.00
CA ASP A 68 -11.01 -0.27 -10.66
C ASP A 68 -9.61 0.29 -10.97
N TYR A 69 -9.47 0.97 -12.11
CA TYR A 69 -8.22 1.62 -12.49
C TYR A 69 -7.81 2.71 -11.50
N VAL A 70 -8.75 3.60 -11.12
CA VAL A 70 -8.50 4.67 -10.16
C VAL A 70 -8.19 4.11 -8.77
N GLN A 71 -8.90 3.06 -8.33
CA GLN A 71 -8.63 2.43 -7.05
C GLN A 71 -7.25 1.77 -7.03
N HIS A 72 -6.84 1.12 -8.11
CA HIS A 72 -5.51 0.53 -8.22
C HIS A 72 -4.40 1.61 -8.19
N LEU A 73 -4.61 2.73 -8.88
CA LEU A 73 -3.71 3.88 -8.82
C LEU A 73 -3.58 4.43 -7.39
N ARG A 74 -4.71 4.66 -6.69
CA ARG A 74 -4.71 5.12 -5.29
C ARG A 74 -4.03 4.14 -4.35
N TYR A 75 -4.28 2.85 -4.52
CA TYR A 75 -3.63 1.80 -3.74
C TYR A 75 -2.11 1.84 -3.91
N LEU A 76 -1.62 1.89 -5.15
CA LEU A 76 -0.18 1.95 -5.42
C LEU A 76 0.45 3.27 -4.91
N ALA A 77 -0.24 4.40 -5.07
CA ALA A 77 0.23 5.68 -4.55
C ALA A 77 0.33 5.69 -3.02
N SER A 78 -0.67 5.16 -2.32
CA SER A 78 -0.66 5.05 -0.84
C SER A 78 0.34 4.03 -0.31
N SER A 79 0.74 3.05 -1.13
CA SER A 79 1.77 2.06 -0.77
C SER A 79 3.18 2.62 -0.84
N VAL A 80 3.41 3.78 -1.48
CA VAL A 80 4.71 4.46 -1.49
C VAL A 80 4.77 5.40 -0.28
N THR A 81 5.31 4.89 0.83
CA THR A 81 5.34 5.64 2.09
C THR A 81 6.53 6.60 2.18
N GLU A 82 7.67 6.21 1.63
CA GLU A 82 8.89 7.00 1.58
C GLU A 82 8.94 7.86 0.31
N ASN A 83 9.11 9.17 0.51
CA ASN A 83 9.13 10.19 -0.54
C ASN A 83 7.93 10.09 -1.50
N PRO A 84 6.70 10.35 -1.04
CA PRO A 84 5.48 10.18 -1.83
C PRO A 84 5.59 10.80 -3.24
N VAL A 85 4.94 10.16 -4.21
CA VAL A 85 4.91 10.65 -5.59
C VAL A 85 4.13 11.96 -5.64
N ASP A 86 4.68 12.98 -6.30
CA ASP A 86 4.02 14.28 -6.43
C ASP A 86 2.75 14.19 -7.29
N GLU A 87 1.84 15.12 -7.06
CA GLU A 87 0.52 15.13 -7.70
C GLU A 87 0.63 15.21 -9.23
N HIS A 88 1.58 16.00 -9.75
CA HIS A 88 1.77 16.13 -11.18
C HIS A 88 2.23 14.82 -11.82
N THR A 89 3.15 14.09 -11.18
CA THR A 89 3.54 12.74 -11.62
C THR A 89 2.37 11.76 -11.53
N LEU A 90 1.55 11.81 -10.47
CA LEU A 90 0.37 10.94 -10.35
C LEU A 90 -0.67 11.20 -11.45
N ILE A 91 -0.94 12.47 -11.76
CA ILE A 91 -1.84 12.88 -12.85
C ILE A 91 -1.29 12.37 -14.19
N ASN A 92 0.02 12.51 -14.44
CA ASN A 92 0.64 12.00 -15.65
C ASN A 92 0.51 10.48 -15.76
N VAL A 93 0.81 9.74 -14.70
CA VAL A 93 0.63 8.28 -14.67
C VAL A 93 -0.82 7.90 -14.97
N PHE A 94 -1.78 8.62 -14.39
CA PHE A 94 -3.20 8.41 -14.65
C PHE A 94 -3.55 8.65 -16.12
N ILE A 95 -3.29 9.85 -16.66
CA ILE A 95 -3.68 10.22 -18.04
C ILE A 95 -2.96 9.34 -19.07
N PHE A 96 -1.64 9.13 -18.94
CA PHE A 96 -0.88 8.31 -19.88
C PHE A 96 -1.14 6.80 -19.70
N GLY A 97 -1.72 6.40 -18.57
CA GLY A 97 -2.13 5.04 -18.32
C GLY A 97 -3.52 4.69 -18.89
N LEU A 98 -4.35 5.68 -19.20
CA LEU A 98 -5.65 5.46 -19.83
C LEU A 98 -5.53 4.81 -21.21
N VAL A 99 -6.53 3.98 -21.52
CA VAL A 99 -6.74 3.47 -22.88
C VAL A 99 -7.03 4.66 -23.81
N ASP A 100 -6.56 4.57 -25.06
CA ASP A 100 -6.86 5.61 -26.04
C ASP A 100 -8.36 5.66 -26.32
N GLY A 101 -8.92 6.87 -26.28
CA GLY A 101 -10.35 7.09 -26.40
C GLY A 101 -10.76 8.49 -25.96
N PRO A 102 -12.08 8.80 -26.00
CA PRO A 102 -12.57 10.15 -25.76
C PRO A 102 -12.15 10.70 -24.40
N VAL A 103 -12.22 9.89 -23.33
CA VAL A 103 -11.85 10.31 -21.97
C VAL A 103 -10.42 10.83 -21.91
N LYS A 104 -9.46 10.10 -22.49
CA LYS A 104 -8.06 10.49 -22.53
C LYS A 104 -7.85 11.76 -23.35
N THR A 105 -8.51 11.86 -24.50
CA THR A 105 -8.45 13.07 -25.34
C THR A 105 -8.97 14.30 -24.59
N TYR A 106 -10.13 14.21 -23.94
CA TYR A 106 -10.70 15.32 -23.17
C TYR A 106 -9.82 15.75 -21.99
N MET A 107 -9.05 14.85 -21.40
CA MET A 107 -8.12 15.16 -20.31
C MET A 107 -6.82 15.81 -20.76
N LEU A 108 -6.51 15.75 -22.07
CA LEU A 108 -5.32 16.36 -22.67
C LEU A 108 -5.62 17.73 -23.35
N GLN A 109 -6.88 18.13 -23.41
CA GLN A 109 -7.35 19.42 -23.93
C GLN A 109 -7.35 20.49 -22.85
#